data_AF-A0A1B8PWJ6-F1
#
_entry.id   AF-A0A1B8PWJ6-F1
#
_cell.length_a   1.000
_cell.length_b   1.000
_cell.length_c   1.000
_cell.angle_alpha   90.00
_cell.angle_beta   90.00
_cell.angle_gamma   90.00
#
_symmetry.space_group_name_H-M   'P 1'
#
loop_
_entity.id
_entity.type
_entity.pdbx_description
1 polymer ?
#
loop_
_entity_poly.entity_id
_entity_poly.type
_entity_poly.pdbx_seq_one_letter_code
_entity_poly.pdbx_strand_id
1 'polypeptide(L)'
;MIGMITGQVAHLSAPVACVMTSGGVGYEIEMTFGGFCTLSIGMNVTLYTQLVVREDAHLLFGFTDKSEREIFKKLIKINGVGAKMALAILSTLPPSELHQAVEYGDEPALTRVAGIGKKTAQRLIIELKGKLDGTSDDLFTPTTTQDEPTHTANPMHAIYETESALVSLGYKEKEAQSAIKTAKQSLSDDELTTSNLLKASLKILSGF
;
A
#
# COMPACT_ATOMS: atom_id res chain seq x y z
N MET A 1 -13.83 2.46 -1.24
CA MET A 1 -12.52 2.11 -1.85
C MET A 1 -12.40 0.59 -1.81
N ILE A 2 -12.06 -0.06 -2.92
CA ILE A 2 -11.80 -1.51 -2.97
C ILE A 2 -10.30 -1.67 -2.69
N GLY A 3 -9.95 -2.25 -1.54
CA GLY A 3 -8.54 -2.38 -1.10
C GLY A 3 -7.95 -3.77 -1.29
N MET A 4 -8.81 -4.79 -1.40
CA MET A 4 -8.41 -6.19 -1.56
C MET A 4 -9.55 -6.96 -2.23
N ILE A 5 -9.21 -7.95 -3.05
CA ILE A 5 -10.15 -8.92 -3.62
C ILE A 5 -9.61 -10.31 -3.37
N THR A 6 -10.47 -11.19 -2.85
CA THR A 6 -10.20 -12.62 -2.71
C THR A 6 -11.20 -13.40 -3.55
N GLY A 7 -10.73 -14.37 -4.31
CA GLY A 7 -11.57 -15.15 -5.20
C GLY A 7 -10.79 -16.11 -6.09
N GLN A 8 -11.48 -16.71 -7.04
CA GLN A 8 -10.88 -17.61 -8.02
C GLN A 8 -10.61 -16.88 -9.34
N VAL A 9 -9.45 -17.09 -9.96
CA VAL A 9 -9.14 -16.57 -11.28
C VAL A 9 -10.05 -17.24 -12.31
N ALA A 10 -10.99 -16.49 -12.88
CA ALA A 10 -11.95 -16.98 -13.87
C ALA A 10 -11.42 -16.86 -15.30
N HIS A 11 -10.68 -15.79 -15.61
CA HIS A 11 -10.14 -15.53 -16.93
C HIS A 11 -8.85 -14.70 -16.85
N LEU A 12 -7.96 -14.87 -17.84
CA LEU A 12 -6.69 -14.14 -17.96
C LEU A 12 -6.58 -13.59 -19.38
N SER A 13 -6.48 -12.26 -19.51
CA SER A 13 -6.28 -11.54 -20.77
C SER A 13 -5.27 -10.42 -20.53
N ALA A 14 -3.98 -10.69 -20.77
CA ALA A 14 -2.89 -9.82 -20.33
C ALA A 14 -3.09 -8.34 -20.75
N PRO A 15 -2.91 -7.36 -19.83
CA PRO A 15 -2.50 -7.48 -18.44
C PRO A 15 -3.67 -7.58 -17.42
N VAL A 16 -4.88 -7.91 -17.88
CA VAL A 16 -6.11 -7.98 -17.09
C VAL A 16 -6.39 -9.40 -16.60
N ALA A 17 -6.54 -9.57 -15.29
CA ALA A 17 -7.06 -10.78 -14.67
C ALA A 17 -8.52 -10.57 -14.24
N CYS A 18 -9.38 -11.55 -14.52
CA CYS A 18 -10.75 -11.57 -13.99
C CYS A 18 -10.79 -12.50 -12.78
N VAL A 19 -11.09 -11.94 -11.60
CA VAL A 19 -11.21 -12.69 -10.34
C VAL A 19 -12.66 -12.74 -9.90
N MET A 20 -13.19 -13.96 -9.78
CA MET A 20 -14.54 -14.25 -9.32
C MET A 20 -14.55 -14.37 -7.79
N THR A 21 -15.27 -13.46 -7.13
CA THR A 21 -15.49 -13.54 -5.68
C THR A 21 -16.43 -14.68 -5.32
N SER A 22 -16.42 -15.11 -4.05
CA SER A 22 -17.36 -16.13 -3.54
C SER A 22 -18.83 -15.71 -3.66
N GLY A 23 -19.11 -14.40 -3.74
CA GLY A 23 -20.45 -13.84 -3.96
C GLY A 23 -20.91 -13.86 -5.43
N GLY A 24 -20.11 -14.41 -6.35
CA GLY A 24 -20.47 -14.50 -7.78
C GLY A 24 -20.24 -13.22 -8.59
N VAL A 25 -19.52 -12.24 -8.04
CA VAL A 25 -19.12 -11.02 -8.76
C VAL A 25 -17.70 -11.18 -9.29
N GLY A 26 -17.52 -11.01 -10.60
CA GLY A 26 -16.22 -10.98 -11.28
C GLY A 26 -15.68 -9.57 -11.39
N TYR A 27 -14.44 -9.36 -10.96
CA TYR A 27 -13.73 -8.09 -11.12
C TYR A 27 -12.61 -8.23 -12.14
N GLU A 28 -12.59 -7.34 -13.12
CA GLU A 28 -11.45 -7.15 -14.02
C GLU A 28 -10.41 -6.27 -13.33
N ILE A 29 -9.19 -6.78 -13.24
CA ILE A 29 -8.09 -6.20 -12.47
C ILE A 29 -6.88 -6.09 -13.41
N GLU A 30 -6.45 -4.87 -13.72
CA GLU A 30 -5.18 -4.62 -14.41
C GLU A 30 -4.01 -4.86 -13.46
N MET A 31 -3.05 -5.71 -13.83
CA MET A 31 -1.94 -6.10 -12.96
C MET A 31 -0.58 -5.78 -13.57
N THR A 32 0.44 -5.70 -12.72
CA THR A 32 1.83 -5.65 -13.19
C THR A 32 2.18 -6.95 -13.90
N PHE A 33 3.11 -6.89 -14.85
CA PHE A 33 3.50 -8.08 -15.62
C PHE A 33 4.00 -9.22 -14.71
N GLY A 34 4.83 -8.88 -13.71
CA GLY A 34 5.33 -9.82 -12.72
C GLY A 34 4.19 -10.51 -11.94
N GLY A 35 3.27 -9.73 -11.38
CA GLY A 35 2.12 -10.28 -10.65
C GLY A 35 1.20 -11.12 -11.53
N PHE A 36 0.92 -10.66 -12.76
CA PHE A 36 0.07 -11.37 -13.72
C PHE A 36 0.61 -12.76 -14.06
N CYS A 37 1.93 -12.88 -14.26
CA CYS A 37 2.58 -14.16 -14.57
C CYS A 37 2.51 -15.20 -13.45
N THR A 38 2.20 -14.80 -12.21
CA THR A 38 2.00 -15.75 -11.10
C THR A 38 0.62 -16.40 -11.09
N LEU A 39 -0.31 -15.90 -11.90
CA LEU A 39 -1.70 -16.34 -11.91
C LEU A 39 -1.95 -17.51 -12.86
N SER A 40 -2.96 -18.32 -12.54
CA SER A 40 -3.47 -19.40 -13.39
C SER A 40 -4.98 -19.48 -13.28
N ILE A 41 -5.67 -19.83 -14.37
CA ILE A 41 -7.13 -20.01 -14.36
C ILE A 41 -7.49 -21.11 -13.33
N GLY A 42 -8.50 -20.85 -12.50
CA GLY A 42 -8.93 -21.73 -11.42
C GLY A 42 -8.15 -21.55 -10.11
N MET A 43 -7.09 -20.74 -10.08
CA MET A 43 -6.32 -20.46 -8.86
C MET A 43 -7.12 -19.58 -7.90
N ASN A 44 -7.13 -19.93 -6.61
CA ASN A 44 -7.63 -19.05 -5.56
C ASN A 44 -6.55 -18.04 -5.19
N VAL A 45 -6.90 -16.75 -5.23
CA VAL A 45 -5.95 -15.65 -5.02
C VAL A 45 -6.54 -14.58 -4.13
N THR A 46 -5.65 -13.87 -3.45
CA THR A 46 -5.93 -12.61 -2.76
C THR A 46 -5.03 -11.55 -3.36
N LEU A 47 -5.64 -10.53 -3.95
CA LEU A 47 -4.93 -9.43 -4.61
C LEU A 47 -5.18 -8.13 -3.84
N TYR A 48 -4.11 -7.38 -3.59
CA TYR A 48 -4.22 -6.02 -3.09
C TYR A 48 -4.62 -5.12 -4.25
N THR A 49 -5.62 -4.28 -4.04
CA THR A 49 -6.17 -3.45 -5.12
C THR A 49 -6.12 -1.96 -4.82
N GLN A 50 -5.99 -1.18 -5.89
CA GLN A 50 -6.14 0.27 -5.88
C GLN A 50 -7.20 0.65 -6.91
N LEU A 51 -8.36 1.12 -6.42
CA LEU A 51 -9.41 1.68 -7.25
C LEU A 51 -9.02 3.09 -7.71
N VAL A 52 -9.09 3.34 -9.01
CA VAL A 52 -8.93 4.66 -9.63
C VAL A 52 -10.26 5.03 -10.30
N VAL A 53 -10.87 6.09 -9.79
CA VAL A 53 -12.13 6.63 -10.30
C VAL A 53 -11.84 7.83 -11.20
N ARG A 54 -12.37 7.79 -12.42
CA ARG A 54 -12.37 8.89 -13.38
C ARG A 54 -13.83 9.24 -13.71
N GLU A 55 -14.02 10.30 -14.49
CA GLU A 55 -15.35 10.73 -14.93
C GLU A 55 -16.06 9.67 -15.78
N ASP A 56 -15.29 8.90 -16.57
CA ASP A 56 -15.77 7.94 -17.56
C ASP A 56 -15.51 6.47 -17.19
N ALA A 57 -14.77 6.20 -16.12
CA ALA A 57 -14.31 4.85 -15.82
C ALA A 57 -14.01 4.58 -14.34
N HIS A 58 -14.30 3.36 -13.91
CA HIS A 58 -13.79 2.76 -12.68
C HIS A 58 -12.74 1.72 -13.04
N LEU A 59 -11.48 1.99 -12.72
CA LEU A 59 -10.36 1.12 -13.05
C LEU A 59 -9.81 0.49 -11.78
N LEU A 60 -9.60 -0.82 -11.80
CA LEU A 60 -9.05 -1.55 -10.67
C LEU A 60 -7.67 -2.07 -11.02
N PHE A 61 -6.67 -1.64 -10.24
CA PHE A 61 -5.30 -2.10 -10.37
C PHE A 61 -4.98 -3.08 -9.26
N GLY A 62 -4.31 -4.19 -9.58
CA GLY A 62 -4.04 -5.30 -8.67
C GLY A 62 -2.56 -5.60 -8.52
N PHE A 63 -2.20 -6.05 -7.32
CA PHE A 63 -0.84 -6.36 -6.92
C PHE A 63 -0.84 -7.64 -6.07
N THR A 64 0.16 -8.49 -6.26
CA THR A 64 0.35 -9.69 -5.42
C THR A 64 0.81 -9.31 -4.03
N ASP A 65 1.57 -8.21 -3.94
CA ASP A 65 2.20 -7.75 -2.71
C ASP A 65 1.69 -6.38 -2.30
N LYS A 66 1.50 -6.21 -0.98
CA LYS A 66 1.06 -4.93 -0.41
C LYS A 66 2.07 -3.82 -0.68
N SER A 67 3.36 -4.11 -0.61
CA SER A 67 4.44 -3.15 -0.86
C SER A 67 4.38 -2.58 -2.28
N GLU A 68 4.08 -3.43 -3.26
CA GLU A 68 3.93 -3.03 -4.66
C GLU A 68 2.74 -2.07 -4.84
N ARG A 69 1.59 -2.35 -4.18
CA ARG A 69 0.45 -1.41 -4.15
C ARG A 69 0.82 -0.07 -3.53
N GLU A 70 1.58 -0.05 -2.44
CA GLU A 70 1.96 1.21 -1.78
C GLU A 70 2.92 2.03 -2.64
N ILE A 71 3.85 1.39 -3.36
CA ILE A 71 4.70 2.06 -4.34
C ILE A 71 3.85 2.62 -5.47
N PHE A 72 2.89 1.86 -5.99
CA PHE A 72 1.96 2.35 -7.01
C PHE A 72 1.20 3.60 -6.54
N LYS A 73 0.69 3.60 -5.30
CA LYS A 73 0.01 4.76 -4.69
C LYS A 73 0.92 5.98 -4.59
N LYS A 74 2.21 5.79 -4.29
CA LYS A 74 3.20 6.88 -4.30
C LYS A 74 3.45 7.39 -5.72
N LEU A 75 3.57 6.50 -6.70
CA LEU A 75 3.79 6.85 -8.10
C LEU A 75 2.67 7.71 -8.69
N ILE A 76 1.40 7.33 -8.49
CA ILE A 76 0.26 8.06 -9.08
C ILE A 76 0.03 9.46 -8.49
N LYS A 77 0.68 9.79 -7.36
CA LYS A 77 0.65 11.14 -6.77
C LYS A 77 1.62 12.10 -7.49
N ILE A 78 2.58 11.57 -8.25
CA ILE A 78 3.57 12.37 -8.96
C ILE A 78 2.92 12.97 -10.20
N ASN A 79 3.01 14.29 -10.34
CA ASN A 79 2.42 14.96 -11.49
C ASN A 79 3.15 14.56 -12.79
N GLY A 80 2.37 14.12 -13.77
CA GLY A 80 2.85 13.52 -15.02
C GLY A 80 2.90 11.99 -15.00
N VAL A 81 2.64 11.35 -13.85
CA VAL A 81 2.59 9.88 -13.71
C VAL A 81 1.16 9.45 -13.43
N GLY A 82 0.48 8.95 -14.46
CA GLY A 82 -0.85 8.37 -14.32
C GLY A 82 -0.81 6.88 -13.95
N ALA A 83 -1.96 6.32 -13.56
CA ALA A 83 -2.11 4.92 -13.16
C ALA A 83 -1.51 3.90 -14.15
N LYS A 84 -1.79 4.05 -15.46
CA LYS A 84 -1.20 3.16 -16.49
C LYS A 84 0.33 3.27 -16.57
N MET A 85 0.87 4.48 -16.40
CA MET A 85 2.31 4.70 -16.39
C MET A 85 2.95 4.11 -15.13
N ALA A 86 2.32 4.29 -13.96
CA ALA A 86 2.78 3.67 -12.72
C ALA A 86 2.81 2.13 -12.82
N LEU A 87 1.79 1.52 -13.43
CA LEU A 87 1.76 0.07 -13.69
C LEU A 87 2.87 -0.36 -14.66
N ALA A 88 3.13 0.42 -15.71
CA ALA A 88 4.22 0.17 -16.64
C ALA A 88 5.61 0.28 -15.97
N ILE A 89 5.79 1.24 -15.06
CA ILE A 89 7.01 1.36 -14.24
C ILE A 89 7.22 0.08 -13.46
N LEU A 90 6.23 -0.36 -12.67
CA LEU A 90 6.34 -1.56 -11.84
C LEU A 90 6.46 -2.85 -12.65
N SER A 91 5.94 -2.87 -13.88
CA SER A 91 6.11 -4.00 -14.80
C SER A 91 7.50 -4.08 -15.42
N THR A 92 8.20 -2.94 -15.54
CA THR A 92 9.55 -2.86 -16.13
C THR A 92 10.64 -2.92 -15.07
N LEU A 93 10.39 -2.30 -13.92
CA LEU A 93 11.28 -2.18 -12.77
C LEU A 93 10.51 -2.67 -11.54
N PRO A 94 10.77 -3.91 -11.09
CA PRO A 94 10.22 -4.40 -9.82
C PRO A 94 10.55 -3.46 -8.66
N PRO A 95 9.80 -3.51 -7.54
CA PRO A 95 9.98 -2.64 -6.38
C PRO A 95 11.44 -2.40 -5.95
N SER A 96 12.26 -3.45 -5.89
CA SER A 96 13.67 -3.39 -5.51
C SER A 96 14.53 -2.64 -6.53
N GLU A 97 14.34 -2.90 -7.82
CA GLU A 97 15.06 -2.22 -8.90
C GLU A 97 14.65 -0.75 -9.01
N LEU A 98 13.36 -0.45 -8.83
CA LEU A 98 12.87 0.92 -8.81
C LEU A 98 13.47 1.70 -7.63
N HIS A 99 13.51 1.09 -6.45
CA HIS A 99 14.15 1.66 -5.28
C HIS A 99 15.63 1.98 -5.56
N GLN A 100 16.38 1.01 -6.10
CA GLN A 100 17.78 1.20 -6.47
C GLN A 100 17.95 2.33 -7.49
N ALA A 101 17.16 2.33 -8.56
CA ALA A 101 17.24 3.34 -9.61
C ALA A 101 16.99 4.75 -9.07
N VAL A 102 16.05 4.91 -8.15
CA VAL A 102 15.76 6.20 -7.52
C VAL A 102 16.88 6.61 -6.56
N GLU A 103 17.38 5.69 -5.74
CA GLU A 103 18.35 6.02 -4.68
C GLU A 103 19.72 6.42 -5.26
N TYR A 104 20.17 5.69 -6.29
CA TYR A 104 21.40 6.00 -7.02
C TYR A 104 21.22 7.03 -8.15
N GLY A 105 19.99 7.48 -8.42
CA GLY A 105 19.71 8.44 -9.48
C GLY A 105 19.98 7.91 -10.89
N ASP A 106 19.70 6.61 -11.12
CA ASP A 106 19.82 5.94 -12.41
C ASP A 106 18.69 6.38 -13.38
N GLU A 107 18.86 7.58 -13.93
CA GLU A 107 17.97 8.11 -14.97
C GLU A 107 17.84 7.17 -16.18
N PRO A 108 18.93 6.57 -16.72
CA PRO A 108 18.83 5.59 -17.80
C PRO A 108 17.87 4.44 -17.51
N ALA A 109 17.93 3.84 -16.30
CA ALA A 109 17.04 2.75 -15.93
C ALA A 109 15.56 3.14 -16.00
N LEU A 110 15.20 4.34 -15.53
CA LEU A 110 13.82 4.86 -15.57
C LEU A 110 13.35 5.21 -16.97
N THR A 111 14.24 5.69 -17.84
CA THR A 111 13.89 6.01 -19.25
C THR A 111 13.68 4.78 -20.13
N ARG A 112 13.97 3.56 -19.64
CA ARG A 112 13.60 2.31 -20.33
C ARG A 112 12.09 2.07 -20.36
N VAL A 113 11.36 2.66 -19.42
CA VAL A 113 9.90 2.54 -19.36
C VAL A 113 9.28 3.35 -20.49
N ALA A 114 8.46 2.71 -21.33
CA ALA A 114 7.78 3.38 -22.42
C ALA A 114 6.92 4.56 -21.92
N GLY A 115 7.15 5.74 -22.49
CA GLY A 115 6.46 6.97 -22.10
C GLY A 115 7.16 7.80 -21.03
N ILE A 116 8.29 7.34 -20.46
CA ILE A 116 9.10 8.12 -19.53
C ILE A 116 10.28 8.77 -20.27
N GLY A 117 10.19 10.09 -20.43
CA GLY A 117 11.31 10.90 -20.91
C GLY A 117 12.24 11.34 -19.78
N LYS A 118 13.39 11.90 -20.17
CA LYS A 118 14.42 12.44 -19.26
C LYS A 118 13.87 13.33 -18.14
N LYS A 119 12.98 14.29 -18.47
CA LYS A 119 12.38 15.19 -17.48
C LYS A 119 11.55 14.44 -16.43
N THR A 120 10.75 13.47 -16.88
CA THR A 120 9.91 12.66 -15.99
C THR A 120 10.75 11.74 -15.12
N ALA A 121 11.81 11.14 -15.68
CA ALA A 121 12.76 10.32 -14.93
C ALA A 121 13.47 11.11 -13.82
N GLN A 122 13.98 12.30 -14.12
CA GLN A 122 14.59 13.19 -13.13
C GLN A 122 13.60 13.60 -12.03
N ARG A 123 12.36 13.91 -12.42
CA ARG A 123 11.29 14.21 -11.48
C ARG A 123 10.98 13.04 -10.56
N LEU A 124 10.89 11.83 -11.11
CA LEU A 124 10.68 10.59 -10.35
C LEU A 124 11.78 10.39 -9.31
N ILE A 125 13.05 10.55 -9.70
CA ILE A 125 14.20 10.46 -8.78
C ILE A 125 14.03 11.46 -7.64
N ILE A 126 13.81 12.74 -7.95
CA ILE A 126 13.69 13.79 -6.93
C ILE A 126 12.50 13.55 -5.99
N GLU A 127 11.34 13.21 -6.53
CA GLU A 127 10.12 13.08 -5.74
C GLU A 127 10.08 11.79 -4.91
N LEU A 128 10.77 10.73 -5.33
CA LEU A 128 10.76 9.41 -4.66
C LEU A 128 11.99 9.13 -3.80
N LYS A 129 13.09 9.87 -3.94
CA LYS A 129 14.32 9.63 -3.19
C LYS A 129 14.09 9.68 -1.68
N GLY A 130 14.54 8.65 -0.97
CA GLY A 130 14.29 8.46 0.47
C GLY A 130 12.81 8.26 0.87
N LYS A 131 11.89 8.13 -0.10
CA LYS A 131 10.45 7.88 0.15
C LYS A 131 10.02 6.47 -0.23
N LEU A 132 10.92 5.68 -0.81
CA LEU A 132 10.67 4.29 -1.20
C LEU A 132 11.10 3.29 -0.11
N ASP A 133 11.83 3.72 0.92
CA ASP A 133 12.17 2.88 2.06
C ASP A 133 10.93 2.41 2.81
N GLY A 134 10.84 1.09 2.98
CA GLY A 134 10.14 0.38 4.05
C GLY A 134 8.77 0.91 4.47
N THR A 135 7.73 0.55 3.72
CA THR A 135 6.54 -0.14 4.23
C THR A 135 6.10 0.17 5.67
N SER A 136 5.79 1.42 5.94
CA SER A 136 5.21 1.77 7.24
C SER A 136 4.06 2.77 7.09
N ASP A 137 3.88 3.48 5.99
CA ASP A 137 2.78 4.45 5.86
C ASP A 137 1.41 3.79 5.51
N ASP A 138 0.81 3.12 6.50
CA ASP A 138 -0.57 3.33 6.96
C ASP A 138 -1.80 2.53 6.39
N LEU A 139 -2.71 2.25 7.35
CA LEU A 139 -4.20 2.29 7.33
C LEU A 139 -5.12 1.08 7.22
N PHE A 140 -4.80 -0.10 6.70
CA PHE A 140 -5.80 -1.19 6.67
C PHE A 140 -5.17 -2.58 6.68
N THR A 141 -5.16 -3.18 7.86
CA THR A 141 -4.89 -4.60 8.11
C THR A 141 -6.14 -5.19 8.79
N PRO A 142 -7.10 -5.78 8.06
CA PRO A 142 -7.92 -6.83 8.66
C PRO A 142 -7.10 -8.12 8.57
N THR A 143 -6.30 -8.36 9.59
CA THR A 143 -5.83 -9.73 9.86
C THR A 143 -7.05 -10.49 10.36
N THR A 144 -7.67 -11.28 9.50
CA THR A 144 -8.65 -12.28 9.94
C THR A 144 -8.45 -13.55 9.14
N THR A 145 -7.48 -14.33 9.58
CA THR A 145 -7.64 -15.78 9.66
C THR A 145 -7.86 -16.11 11.12
N GLN A 146 -9.11 -16.41 11.47
CA GLN A 146 -9.42 -17.15 12.69
C GLN A 146 -8.94 -18.58 12.48
N ASP A 147 -7.97 -19.02 13.27
CA ASP A 147 -8.14 -20.17 14.17
C ASP A 147 -7.03 -20.16 15.23
N GLU A 148 -7.48 -20.14 16.49
CA GLU A 148 -6.79 -20.33 17.78
C GLU A 148 -5.89 -19.21 18.38
N PRO A 149 -5.93 -19.04 19.71
CA PRO A 149 -5.53 -17.82 20.41
C PRO A 149 -4.06 -17.89 20.85
N THR A 150 -3.19 -17.17 20.17
CA THR A 150 -1.96 -16.68 20.81
C THR A 150 -1.76 -15.21 20.44
N HIS A 151 -2.25 -14.35 21.32
CA HIS A 151 -1.95 -12.94 21.33
C HIS A 151 -0.46 -12.78 21.68
N THR A 152 0.41 -12.79 20.68
CA THR A 152 1.71 -12.12 20.83
C THR A 152 1.55 -10.69 20.33
N ALA A 153 0.99 -9.87 21.22
CA ALA A 153 1.03 -8.42 21.10
C ALA A 153 2.50 -8.03 20.96
N ASN A 154 2.94 -7.73 19.74
CA ASN A 154 4.23 -7.11 19.55
C ASN A 154 4.03 -5.60 19.80
N PRO A 155 4.47 -5.06 20.95
CA PRO A 155 4.13 -3.69 21.37
C PRO A 155 4.63 -2.62 20.38
N MET A 156 5.63 -2.97 19.57
CA MET A 156 6.14 -2.12 18.49
C MET A 156 5.13 -1.91 17.35
N HIS A 157 4.33 -2.92 17.00
CA HIS A 157 3.37 -2.83 15.90
C HIS A 157 2.20 -1.90 16.26
N ALA A 158 1.71 -1.98 17.51
CA ALA A 158 0.61 -1.14 18.00
C ALA A 158 1.00 0.35 18.07
N ILE A 159 2.23 0.65 18.48
CA ILE A 159 2.78 2.02 18.51
C ILE A 159 2.81 2.61 17.11
N TYR A 160 3.35 1.84 16.17
CA TYR A 160 3.52 2.27 14.79
C TYR A 160 2.16 2.54 14.10
N GLU A 161 1.19 1.63 14.24
CA GLU A 161 -0.16 1.83 13.69
C GLU A 161 -0.89 3.03 14.31
N THR A 162 -0.68 3.27 15.61
CA THR A 162 -1.29 4.41 16.31
C THR A 162 -0.71 5.75 15.84
N GLU A 163 0.60 5.82 15.64
CA GLU A 163 1.28 7.03 15.13
C GLU A 163 0.74 7.43 13.76
N SER A 164 0.67 6.43 12.88
CA SER A 164 0.19 6.61 11.52
C SER A 164 -1.28 7.08 11.49
N ALA A 165 -2.14 6.47 12.31
CA ALA A 165 -3.53 6.89 12.46
C ALA A 165 -3.68 8.34 12.97
N LEU A 166 -2.86 8.77 13.94
CA LEU A 166 -2.88 10.14 14.46
C LEU A 166 -2.41 11.16 13.40
N VAL A 167 -1.38 10.83 12.62
CA VAL A 167 -0.93 11.68 11.50
C VAL A 167 -2.01 11.80 10.43
N SER A 168 -2.68 10.70 10.09
CA SER A 168 -3.83 10.69 9.18
C SER A 168 -5.03 11.51 9.68
N LEU A 169 -5.18 11.67 11.00
CA LEU A 169 -6.18 12.56 11.62
C LEU A 169 -5.77 14.04 11.62
N GLY A 170 -4.56 14.36 11.14
CA GLY A 170 -4.06 15.73 10.98
C GLY A 170 -3.15 16.23 12.11
N TYR A 171 -2.76 15.37 13.06
CA TYR A 171 -1.78 15.71 14.09
C TYR A 171 -0.35 15.65 13.53
N LYS A 172 0.56 16.47 14.06
CA LYS A 172 1.97 16.43 13.63
C LYS A 172 2.67 15.19 14.21
N GLU A 173 3.65 14.63 13.49
CA GLU A 173 4.42 13.46 13.94
C GLU A 173 4.96 13.60 15.38
N LYS A 174 5.53 14.77 15.72
CA LYS A 174 6.04 15.04 17.08
C LYS A 174 4.96 15.03 18.16
N GLU A 175 3.75 15.48 17.83
CA GLU A 175 2.60 15.51 18.74
C GLU A 175 2.05 14.09 18.93
N ALA A 176 1.93 13.34 17.83
CA ALA A 176 1.53 11.93 17.84
C ALA A 176 2.48 11.06 18.69
N GLN A 177 3.79 11.17 18.48
CA GLN A 177 4.80 10.43 19.24
C GLN A 177 4.78 10.76 20.74
N SER A 178 4.61 12.04 21.09
CA SER A 178 4.50 12.46 22.49
C SER A 178 3.25 11.89 23.16
N ALA A 179 2.09 11.93 22.48
CA ALA A 179 0.84 11.40 23.00
C ALA A 179 0.86 9.88 23.16
N ILE A 180 1.53 9.15 22.25
CA ILE A 180 1.71 7.70 22.35
C ILE A 180 2.63 7.34 23.51
N LYS A 181 3.71 8.09 23.72
CA LYS A 181 4.62 7.86 24.86
C LYS A 181 3.91 8.02 26.20
N THR A 182 3.08 9.06 26.35
CA THR A 182 2.29 9.29 27.57
C THR A 182 1.16 8.28 27.73
N ALA A 183 0.49 7.89 26.63
CA ALA A 183 -0.53 6.84 26.65
C ALA A 183 0.04 5.49 27.08
N LYS A 184 1.23 5.13 26.60
CA LYS A 184 1.94 3.89 26.96
C LYS A 184 2.28 3.82 28.45
N GLN A 185 2.55 4.95 29.10
CA GLN A 185 2.81 5.00 30.54
C GLN A 185 1.55 4.80 31.40
N SER A 186 0.36 5.01 30.82
CA SER A 186 -0.92 4.92 31.50
C SER A 186 -1.63 3.57 31.30
N LEU A 187 -1.11 2.73 30.40
CA LEU A 187 -1.65 1.41 30.05
C LEU A 187 -0.71 0.31 30.55
N SER A 188 -1.29 -0.80 31.01
CA SER A 188 -0.51 -2.00 31.36
C SER A 188 -0.10 -2.75 30.08
N ASP A 189 0.98 -3.55 30.12
CA ASP A 189 1.50 -4.27 28.95
C ASP A 189 0.46 -5.20 28.28
N ASP A 190 -0.51 -5.70 29.06
CA ASP A 190 -1.62 -6.56 28.61
C ASP A 190 -2.74 -5.79 27.88
N GLU A 191 -2.77 -4.45 27.99
CA GLU A 191 -3.78 -3.58 27.34
C GLU A 191 -3.24 -2.87 26.09
N LEU A 192 -1.99 -3.14 25.70
CA LEU A 192 -1.26 -2.43 24.64
C LEU A 192 -1.67 -2.86 23.22
N THR A 193 -2.96 -2.69 22.91
CA THR A 193 -3.53 -2.87 21.56
C THR A 193 -3.61 -1.53 20.82
N THR A 194 -3.55 -1.55 19.49
CA THR A 194 -3.66 -0.36 18.63
C THR A 194 -4.90 0.48 18.95
N SER A 195 -6.05 -0.18 19.17
CA SER A 195 -7.31 0.50 19.53
C SER A 195 -7.24 1.22 20.88
N ASN A 196 -6.63 0.60 21.91
CA ASN A 196 -6.54 1.20 23.24
C ASN A 196 -5.52 2.35 23.26
N LEU A 197 -4.38 2.15 22.59
CA LEU A 197 -3.33 3.16 22.48
C LEU A 197 -3.83 4.39 21.72
N LEU A 198 -4.56 4.21 20.61
CA LEU A 198 -5.17 5.29 19.85
C LEU A 198 -6.19 6.10 20.68
N LYS A 199 -7.08 5.41 21.42
CA LYS A 199 -8.05 6.09 22.29
C LYS A 199 -7.35 6.89 23.39
N ALA A 200 -6.33 6.33 24.03
CA ALA A 200 -5.57 7.00 25.07
C ALA A 200 -4.79 8.20 24.54
N SER A 201 -4.15 8.08 23.37
CA SER A 201 -3.42 9.19 22.74
C SER A 201 -4.36 10.31 22.28
N LEU A 202 -5.52 9.98 21.72
CA LEU A 202 -6.53 10.99 21.35
C LEU A 202 -7.09 11.71 22.57
N LYS A 203 -7.28 11.01 23.69
CA LYS A 203 -7.70 11.62 24.96
C LYS A 203 -6.69 12.69 25.43
N ILE A 204 -5.40 12.38 25.37
CA ILE A 204 -4.31 13.31 25.72
C ILE A 204 -4.26 14.51 24.78
N LEU A 205 -4.46 14.30 23.47
CA LEU A 205 -4.40 15.37 22.45
C LEU A 205 -5.65 16.26 22.44
N SER A 206 -6.82 15.73 22.82
CA SER A 206 -8.09 16.47 22.84
C SER A 206 -8.38 17.20 24.16
N GLY A 207 -7.54 17.00 25.19
CA GLY A 207 -7.58 17.79 26.43
C GLY A 207 -8.74 17.45 27.39
N PHE A 208 -9.26 16.21 27.35
CA PHE A 208 -10.29 15.70 28.28
C PHE A 208 -9.81 14.48 29.08
#